data_AF-A0A6M0GED3-F1
#
_entry.id   AF-A0A6M0GED3-F1
#
_cell.length_a   1.000
_cell.length_b   1.000
_cell.length_c   1.000
_cell.angle_alpha   90.00
_cell.angle_beta   90.00
_cell.angle_gamma   90.00
#
_symmetry.space_group_name_H-M   'P 1'
#
loop_
_entity.id
_entity.type
_entity.pdbx_description
1 polymer ?
#
loop_
_entity_poly.entity_id
_entity_poly.type
_entity_poly.pdbx_seq_one_letter_code
_entity_poly.pdbx_strand_id
1 'polypeptide(L)'
;MINQAPTSLLCLTVAPAQVLRGSQALTLSVEAIAGLGHRPLVVGGDRTLASLAPQLQVILEQQQLTSSLVSYSPDCSEASLASLRAAVTKHQADVIIGIGGGKALDTAKLLAHQCHLPVVTIPTSAATCAAWTALSNIYSEQGAFQYDVSLDHCPNLLVLDYSLIQTAPQRTLVAGIGDALAKWYEASVSSGGDSATLIIAAVQQARVLRDILLQKSAEALQEPGSAVWQEVVDATVLLAGVIGGLGGAQCRTVAAHAVHNGLTHLSAAHHALHGEKVAYGILVQLRLEEMLQGNQLAAAARQQLQSFYTEIGLPQTLDDLGLGEITLAELKQVATVACQENSDIHRLPFPVMPEQLMAAMVSTTTTPVDRSQGVVDCRF
;
A
#
# COMPACT_ATOMS: atom_id res chain seq x y z
N MET A 1 -11.26 -14.40 -45.22
CA MET A 1 -10.37 -14.77 -44.09
C MET A 1 -11.08 -14.32 -42.82
N ILE A 2 -11.51 -15.28 -42.01
CA ILE A 2 -12.21 -15.03 -40.75
C ILE A 2 -11.14 -14.56 -39.76
N ASN A 3 -11.21 -13.30 -39.34
CA ASN A 3 -10.42 -12.81 -38.21
C ASN A 3 -10.84 -13.62 -36.99
N GLN A 4 -10.02 -14.58 -36.59
CA GLN A 4 -10.13 -15.17 -35.26
C GLN A 4 -9.79 -14.05 -34.28
N ALA A 5 -10.80 -13.60 -33.53
CA ALA A 5 -10.56 -12.78 -32.35
C ALA A 5 -9.55 -13.52 -31.46
N PRO A 6 -8.52 -12.86 -30.92
CA PRO A 6 -7.63 -13.51 -29.97
C PRO A 6 -8.49 -14.01 -28.82
N THR A 7 -8.45 -15.32 -28.58
CA THR A 7 -8.97 -15.93 -27.34
C THR A 7 -8.15 -15.37 -26.19
N SER A 8 -8.57 -14.23 -25.65
CA SER A 8 -7.95 -13.64 -24.47
C SER A 8 -8.48 -14.39 -23.26
N LEU A 9 -7.75 -15.43 -22.84
CA LEU A 9 -7.90 -15.98 -21.51
C LEU A 9 -7.62 -14.85 -20.51
N LEU A 10 -8.64 -14.45 -19.75
CA LEU A 10 -8.49 -13.46 -18.68
C LEU A 10 -8.24 -14.23 -17.37
N CYS A 11 -7.04 -14.07 -16.81
CA CYS A 11 -6.70 -14.59 -15.49
C CYS A 11 -6.97 -13.52 -14.42
N LEU A 12 -7.62 -13.92 -13.33
CA LEU A 12 -7.86 -13.05 -12.17
C LEU A 12 -7.12 -13.59 -10.95
N THR A 13 -6.21 -12.80 -10.43
CA THR A 13 -5.44 -13.09 -9.22
C THR A 13 -6.08 -12.41 -8.03
N VAL A 14 -7.15 -13.00 -7.52
CA VAL A 14 -8.03 -12.31 -6.56
C VAL A 14 -7.54 -12.41 -5.12
N ALA A 15 -7.02 -13.57 -4.72
CA ALA A 15 -6.74 -13.86 -3.32
C ALA A 15 -5.56 -14.83 -3.14
N PRO A 16 -4.86 -14.78 -1.99
CA PRO A 16 -3.99 -15.86 -1.57
C PRO A 16 -4.72 -17.20 -1.58
N ALA A 17 -4.00 -18.30 -1.84
CA ALA A 17 -4.63 -19.62 -1.84
C ALA A 17 -5.16 -20.00 -0.43
N GLN A 18 -4.49 -19.53 0.62
CA GLN A 18 -4.95 -19.64 1.99
C GLN A 18 -4.57 -18.39 2.81
N VAL A 19 -5.47 -17.98 3.70
CA VAL A 19 -5.22 -16.95 4.72
C VAL A 19 -5.42 -17.57 6.09
N LEU A 20 -4.37 -17.58 6.91
CA LEU A 20 -4.42 -17.96 8.32
C LEU A 20 -4.32 -16.69 9.15
N ARG A 21 -5.32 -16.41 9.98
CA ARG A 21 -5.34 -15.22 10.84
C ARG A 21 -5.71 -15.57 12.28
N GLY A 22 -5.12 -14.88 13.24
CA GLY A 22 -5.36 -15.10 14.66
C GLY A 22 -4.17 -14.72 15.53
N SER A 23 -4.34 -14.76 16.84
CA SER A 23 -3.22 -14.59 17.78
C SER A 23 -2.33 -15.83 17.73
N GLN A 24 -1.01 -15.64 17.69
CA GLN A 24 -0.02 -16.72 17.58
C GLN A 24 -0.12 -17.53 16.27
N ALA A 25 -0.76 -16.97 15.24
CA ALA A 25 -0.92 -17.64 13.94
C ALA A 25 0.42 -18.05 13.31
N LEU A 26 1.51 -17.32 13.56
CA LEU A 26 2.84 -17.71 13.07
C LEU A 26 3.24 -19.09 13.58
N THR A 27 3.15 -19.31 14.89
CA THR A 27 3.46 -20.59 15.52
C THR A 27 2.50 -21.70 15.08
N LEU A 28 1.23 -21.37 14.84
CA LEU A 28 0.22 -22.35 14.42
C LEU A 28 0.28 -22.68 12.92
N SER A 29 1.03 -21.91 12.13
CA SER A 29 1.07 -22.04 10.66
C SER A 29 2.17 -22.97 10.11
N VAL A 30 3.04 -23.53 10.96
CA VAL A 30 4.25 -24.23 10.49
C VAL A 30 3.93 -25.41 9.59
N GLU A 31 2.89 -26.18 9.91
CA GLU A 31 2.47 -27.32 9.10
C GLU A 31 2.01 -26.88 7.70
N ALA A 32 1.28 -25.77 7.61
CA ALA A 32 0.88 -25.19 6.33
C ALA A 32 2.09 -24.67 5.53
N ILE A 33 3.10 -24.08 6.21
CA ILE A 33 4.37 -23.67 5.59
C ILE A 33 5.13 -24.90 5.05
N ALA A 34 5.26 -25.95 5.86
CA ALA A 34 5.94 -27.19 5.47
C ALA A 34 5.27 -27.89 4.28
N GLY A 35 3.95 -27.74 4.13
CA GLY A 35 3.21 -28.22 2.96
C GLY A 35 3.59 -27.55 1.64
N LEU A 36 4.28 -26.41 1.67
CA LEU A 36 4.73 -25.68 0.48
C LEU A 36 6.20 -25.95 0.12
N GLY A 37 7.03 -26.37 1.07
CA GLY A 37 8.46 -26.64 0.86
C GLY A 37 9.21 -26.94 2.17
N HIS A 38 10.39 -27.55 2.04
CA HIS A 38 11.21 -27.99 3.18
C HIS A 38 12.48 -27.16 3.38
N ARG A 39 12.84 -26.29 2.43
CA ARG A 39 14.04 -25.46 2.43
C ARG A 39 13.71 -23.97 2.30
N PRO A 40 13.00 -23.37 3.27
CA PRO A 40 12.56 -21.99 3.16
C PRO A 40 13.73 -21.01 3.13
N LEU A 41 13.73 -20.10 2.15
CA LEU A 41 14.50 -18.86 2.23
C LEU A 41 13.63 -17.77 2.86
N VAL A 42 14.00 -17.35 4.07
CA VAL A 42 13.29 -16.32 4.83
C VAL A 42 13.87 -14.96 4.49
N VAL A 43 13.08 -14.11 3.85
CA VAL A 43 13.43 -12.76 3.41
C VAL A 43 12.77 -11.73 4.34
N GLY A 44 13.57 -10.84 4.93
CA GLY A 44 13.08 -9.78 5.82
C GLY A 44 14.07 -8.64 5.94
N GLY A 45 13.71 -7.58 6.68
CA GLY A 45 14.66 -6.52 7.00
C GLY A 45 15.58 -6.92 8.15
N ASP A 46 16.80 -6.38 8.22
CA ASP A 46 17.82 -6.75 9.21
C ASP A 46 17.28 -6.77 10.66
N ARG A 47 16.58 -5.70 11.05
CA ARG A 47 15.98 -5.58 12.40
C ARG A 47 14.90 -6.63 12.65
N THR A 48 14.03 -6.87 11.68
CA THR A 48 12.94 -7.85 11.79
C THR A 48 13.51 -9.26 11.90
N LEU A 49 14.46 -9.61 11.04
CA LEU A 49 15.11 -10.92 11.06
C LEU A 49 15.85 -11.14 12.37
N ALA A 50 16.63 -10.16 12.84
CA ALA A 50 17.33 -10.26 14.12
C ALA A 50 16.38 -10.47 15.31
N SER A 51 15.25 -9.74 15.32
CA SER A 51 14.25 -9.84 16.39
C SER A 51 13.49 -11.16 16.39
N LEU A 52 13.23 -11.74 15.20
CA LEU A 52 12.38 -12.92 15.06
C LEU A 52 13.18 -14.21 14.88
N ALA A 53 14.49 -14.14 14.66
CA ALA A 53 15.34 -15.32 14.43
C ALA A 53 15.19 -16.41 15.50
N PRO A 54 15.17 -16.12 16.82
CA PRO A 54 15.00 -17.17 17.83
C PRO A 54 13.65 -17.89 17.72
N GLN A 55 12.56 -17.13 17.50
CA GLN A 55 11.22 -17.70 17.35
C GLN A 55 11.11 -18.51 16.06
N LEU A 56 11.60 -17.96 14.95
CA LEU A 56 11.60 -18.64 13.64
C LEU A 56 12.43 -19.92 13.67
N GLN A 57 13.58 -19.92 14.33
CA GLN A 57 14.42 -21.11 14.49
C GLN A 57 13.63 -22.24 15.16
N VAL A 58 13.01 -21.97 16.31
CA VAL A 58 12.21 -22.97 17.04
C VAL A 58 11.06 -23.49 16.18
N ILE A 59 10.31 -22.59 15.55
CA ILE A 59 9.15 -22.91 14.73
C ILE A 59 9.55 -23.78 13.53
N LEU A 60 10.60 -23.43 12.80
CA LEU A 60 11.02 -24.13 11.59
C LEU A 60 11.71 -25.47 11.91
N GLU A 61 12.49 -25.55 12.99
CA GLU A 61 13.13 -26.80 13.44
C GLU A 61 12.12 -27.86 13.90
N GLN A 62 10.99 -27.45 14.48
CA GLN A 62 9.90 -28.37 14.88
C GLN A 62 9.37 -29.21 13.70
N GLN A 63 9.39 -28.67 12.48
CA GLN A 63 8.99 -29.36 11.26
C GLN A 63 10.19 -29.82 10.40
N GLN A 64 11.40 -29.85 10.99
CA GLN A 64 12.64 -30.25 10.32
C GLN A 64 12.94 -29.44 9.04
N LEU A 65 12.50 -28.18 8.98
CA LEU A 65 12.72 -27.30 7.83
C LEU A 65 14.15 -26.77 7.84
N THR A 66 14.85 -26.91 6.71
CA THR A 66 16.21 -26.39 6.56
C THR A 66 16.16 -24.95 6.07
N SER A 67 16.09 -23.99 6.99
CA SER A 67 15.89 -22.58 6.64
C SER A 67 17.19 -21.79 6.45
N SER A 68 17.12 -20.70 5.68
CA SER A 68 18.16 -19.68 5.61
C SER A 68 17.52 -18.30 5.67
N LEU A 69 18.06 -17.41 6.51
CA LEU A 69 17.55 -16.05 6.70
C LEU A 69 18.44 -15.07 5.93
N VAL A 70 17.85 -14.24 5.08
CA VAL A 70 18.57 -13.28 4.22
C VAL A 70 17.85 -11.94 4.18
N SER A 71 18.62 -10.86 4.28
CA SER A 71 18.09 -9.51 4.24
C SER A 71 17.82 -9.03 2.81
N TYR A 72 16.80 -8.20 2.62
CA TYR A 72 16.55 -7.53 1.34
C TYR A 72 17.32 -6.20 1.17
N SER A 73 18.12 -5.78 2.16
CA SER A 73 18.84 -4.49 2.14
C SER A 73 19.60 -4.21 0.83
N PRO A 74 19.67 -2.94 0.37
CA PRO A 74 19.22 -1.72 1.07
C PRO A 74 17.73 -1.41 0.91
N ASP A 75 17.09 -1.86 -0.18
CA ASP A 75 15.67 -1.60 -0.47
C ASP A 75 15.07 -2.72 -1.34
N CYS A 76 13.76 -2.69 -1.60
CA CYS A 76 13.15 -3.54 -2.64
C CYS A 76 13.61 -3.05 -4.02
N SER A 77 14.80 -3.49 -4.43
CA SER A 77 15.55 -2.99 -5.57
C SER A 77 16.07 -4.13 -6.43
N GLU A 78 16.43 -3.83 -7.68
CA GLU A 78 17.01 -4.83 -8.59
C GLU A 78 18.34 -5.40 -8.08
N ALA A 79 19.16 -4.59 -7.39
CA ALA A 79 20.40 -5.04 -6.77
C ALA A 79 20.15 -6.07 -5.64
N SER A 80 19.15 -5.80 -4.80
CA SER A 80 18.72 -6.71 -3.75
C SER A 80 18.17 -8.02 -4.33
N LEU A 81 17.33 -7.94 -5.37
CA LEU A 81 16.78 -9.12 -6.04
C LEU A 81 17.88 -9.98 -6.67
N ALA A 82 18.89 -9.38 -7.29
CA ALA A 82 20.04 -10.13 -7.84
C ALA A 82 20.79 -10.91 -6.75
N SER A 83 21.04 -10.28 -5.61
CA SER A 83 21.69 -10.92 -4.47
C SER A 83 20.83 -12.04 -3.87
N LEU A 84 19.52 -11.82 -3.76
CA LEU A 84 18.57 -12.80 -3.25
C LEU A 84 18.42 -14.02 -4.18
N ARG A 85 18.43 -13.84 -5.52
CA ARG A 85 18.44 -14.97 -6.47
C ARG A 85 19.68 -15.85 -6.31
N ALA A 86 20.84 -15.25 -6.03
CA ALA A 86 22.05 -16.00 -5.70
C ALA A 86 21.89 -16.78 -4.39
N ALA A 87 21.23 -16.20 -3.38
CA ALA A 87 20.92 -16.88 -2.13
C ALA A 87 19.94 -18.06 -2.31
N VAL A 88 18.88 -17.88 -3.12
CA VAL A 88 17.96 -18.97 -3.52
C VAL A 88 18.73 -20.15 -4.12
N THR A 89 19.63 -19.87 -5.06
CA THR A 89 20.43 -20.90 -5.74
C THR A 89 21.38 -21.61 -4.78
N LYS A 90 22.10 -20.84 -3.93
CA LYS A 90 23.05 -21.38 -2.96
C LYS A 90 22.37 -22.24 -1.89
N HIS A 91 21.22 -21.80 -1.39
CA HIS A 91 20.45 -22.52 -0.38
C HIS A 91 19.64 -23.68 -0.97
N GLN A 92 19.43 -23.69 -2.29
CA GLN A 92 18.49 -24.58 -2.97
C GLN A 92 17.09 -24.41 -2.36
N ALA A 93 16.63 -23.17 -2.29
CA ALA A 93 15.33 -22.87 -1.70
C ALA A 93 14.19 -23.41 -2.56
N ASP A 94 13.18 -24.00 -1.92
CA ASP A 94 11.97 -24.53 -2.56
C ASP A 94 10.71 -23.75 -2.18
N VAL A 95 10.82 -22.82 -1.23
CA VAL A 95 9.76 -21.88 -0.83
C VAL A 95 10.39 -20.57 -0.34
N ILE A 96 9.75 -19.45 -0.64
CA ILE A 96 10.13 -18.14 -0.11
C ILE A 96 9.20 -17.76 1.04
N ILE A 97 9.75 -17.29 2.16
CA ILE A 97 8.98 -16.71 3.27
C ILE A 97 9.34 -15.23 3.37
N GLY A 98 8.41 -14.35 3.02
CA GLY A 98 8.53 -12.92 3.29
C GLY A 98 8.02 -12.58 4.67
N ILE A 99 8.86 -12.00 5.53
CA ILE A 99 8.49 -11.56 6.88
C ILE A 99 8.92 -10.11 7.14
N GLY A 100 7.95 -9.24 7.44
CA GLY A 100 8.24 -7.83 7.71
C GLY A 100 7.12 -6.87 7.30
N GLY A 101 7.51 -5.62 6.99
CA GLY A 101 6.64 -4.61 6.39
C GLY A 101 6.57 -4.72 4.86
N GLY A 102 5.86 -3.79 4.21
CA GLY A 102 5.54 -3.85 2.78
C GLY A 102 6.73 -4.15 1.86
N LYS A 103 7.88 -3.49 2.06
CA LYS A 103 9.10 -3.71 1.24
C LYS A 103 9.65 -5.13 1.33
N ALA A 104 9.64 -5.74 2.52
CA ALA A 104 10.06 -7.12 2.69
C ALA A 104 9.11 -8.08 1.95
N LEU A 105 7.80 -7.82 2.06
CA LEU A 105 6.77 -8.64 1.42
C LEU A 105 6.80 -8.52 -0.11
N ASP A 106 6.92 -7.30 -0.63
CA ASP A 106 7.07 -7.06 -2.07
C ASP A 106 8.35 -7.71 -2.61
N THR A 107 9.49 -7.57 -1.91
CA THR A 107 10.73 -8.23 -2.34
C THR A 107 10.57 -9.75 -2.38
N ALA A 108 9.99 -10.35 -1.33
CA ALA A 108 9.81 -11.79 -1.24
C ALA A 108 8.86 -12.32 -2.33
N LYS A 109 7.74 -11.65 -2.57
CA LYS A 109 6.79 -12.03 -3.63
C LYS A 109 7.42 -11.92 -5.01
N LEU A 110 8.15 -10.84 -5.30
CA LEU A 110 8.80 -10.67 -6.59
C LEU A 110 9.93 -11.67 -6.81
N LEU A 111 10.73 -11.94 -5.77
CA LEU A 111 11.74 -13.01 -5.81
C LEU A 111 11.11 -14.37 -6.12
N ALA A 112 10.02 -14.72 -5.44
CA ALA A 112 9.31 -15.97 -5.65
C ALA A 112 8.74 -16.08 -7.07
N HIS A 113 8.16 -14.99 -7.58
CA HIS A 113 7.68 -14.92 -8.96
C HIS A 113 8.81 -15.13 -9.98
N GLN A 114 9.96 -14.48 -9.79
CA GLN A 114 11.14 -14.62 -10.68
C GLN A 114 11.78 -16.01 -10.62
N CYS A 115 11.70 -16.67 -9.47
CA CYS A 115 12.25 -18.02 -9.27
C CYS A 115 11.22 -19.15 -9.49
N HIS A 116 9.97 -18.82 -9.80
CA HIS A 116 8.85 -19.76 -9.91
C HIS A 116 8.69 -20.65 -8.66
N LEU A 117 8.83 -20.04 -7.48
CA LEU A 117 8.68 -20.72 -6.19
C LEU A 117 7.38 -20.30 -5.49
N PRO A 118 6.79 -21.15 -4.64
CA PRO A 118 5.72 -20.74 -3.75
C PRO A 118 6.20 -19.66 -2.77
N VAL A 119 5.26 -18.80 -2.34
CA VAL A 119 5.54 -17.73 -1.38
C VAL A 119 4.57 -17.72 -0.21
N VAL A 120 5.14 -17.57 0.99
CA VAL A 120 4.44 -17.28 2.24
C VAL A 120 4.69 -15.84 2.63
N THR A 121 3.65 -15.08 2.96
CA THR A 121 3.76 -13.70 3.43
C THR A 121 3.29 -13.57 4.87
N ILE A 122 4.14 -12.99 5.72
CA ILE A 122 3.95 -12.86 7.17
C ILE A 122 4.16 -11.38 7.53
N PRO A 123 3.11 -10.53 7.45
CA PRO A 123 3.23 -9.13 7.83
C PRO A 123 3.56 -9.00 9.33
N THR A 124 4.55 -8.16 9.66
CA THR A 124 4.87 -7.80 11.05
C THR A 124 4.27 -6.44 11.45
N SER A 125 3.51 -5.82 10.54
CA SER A 125 2.76 -4.59 10.78
C SER A 125 1.59 -4.52 9.80
N ALA A 126 0.52 -3.84 10.17
CA ALA A 126 -0.66 -3.67 9.32
C ALA A 126 -0.60 -2.35 8.53
N ALA A 127 0.58 -1.98 8.02
CA ALA A 127 0.83 -0.68 7.39
C ALA A 127 0.47 -0.58 5.91
N THR A 128 0.23 -1.71 5.26
CA THR A 128 -0.11 -1.82 3.82
C THR A 128 -0.88 -3.11 3.58
N CYS A 129 -1.51 -3.22 2.41
CA CYS A 129 -2.12 -4.47 1.92
C CYS A 129 -1.14 -5.41 1.18
N ALA A 130 0.18 -5.15 1.23
CA ALA A 130 1.19 -5.88 0.44
C ALA A 130 1.24 -7.40 0.73
N ALA A 131 0.82 -7.84 1.91
CA ALA A 131 0.74 -9.28 2.24
C ALA A 131 -0.27 -10.05 1.35
N TRP A 132 -1.19 -9.36 0.69
CA TRP A 132 -2.23 -10.00 -0.14
C TRP A 132 -1.94 -9.92 -1.64
N THR A 133 -1.39 -8.81 -2.10
CA THR A 133 -1.48 -8.40 -3.51
C THR A 133 -0.54 -9.19 -4.44
N ALA A 134 -1.03 -9.50 -5.64
CA ALA A 134 -0.23 -9.95 -6.79
C ALA A 134 0.48 -8.76 -7.49
N LEU A 135 1.18 -7.95 -6.70
CA LEU A 135 1.90 -6.75 -7.14
C LEU A 135 3.15 -6.60 -6.28
N SER A 136 4.23 -6.03 -6.81
CA SER A 136 5.39 -5.61 -6.02
C SER A 136 5.96 -4.29 -6.53
N ASN A 137 6.28 -3.38 -5.62
CA ASN A 137 6.88 -2.10 -5.96
C ASN A 137 8.41 -2.18 -5.95
N ILE A 138 9.06 -1.61 -6.95
CA ILE A 138 10.50 -1.48 -7.05
C ILE A 138 10.94 -0.05 -6.77
N TYR A 139 12.01 0.07 -6.01
CA TYR A 139 12.64 1.32 -5.61
C TYR A 139 14.12 1.32 -6.03
N SER A 140 14.69 2.51 -6.15
CA SER A 140 16.14 2.68 -6.17
C SER A 140 16.72 2.29 -4.81
N GLU A 141 18.04 2.08 -4.75
CA GLU A 141 18.75 1.87 -3.48
C GLU A 141 18.64 3.06 -2.53
N GLN A 142 18.30 4.25 -3.07
CA GLN A 142 18.02 5.46 -2.31
C GLN A 142 16.54 5.60 -1.94
N GLY A 143 15.70 4.60 -2.20
CA GLY A 143 14.29 4.60 -1.79
C GLY A 143 13.32 5.39 -2.67
N ALA A 144 13.74 5.80 -3.87
CA ALA A 144 12.86 6.45 -4.84
C ALA A 144 12.11 5.41 -5.67
N PHE A 145 10.78 5.52 -5.76
CA PHE A 145 9.94 4.63 -6.57
C PHE A 145 10.44 4.59 -8.02
N GLN A 146 10.44 3.41 -8.63
CA GLN A 146 10.85 3.22 -10.03
C GLN A 146 9.69 2.72 -10.88
N TYR A 147 9.08 1.60 -10.48
CA TYR A 147 7.97 0.96 -11.16
C TYR A 147 7.33 -0.09 -10.26
N ASP A 148 6.13 -0.55 -10.64
CA ASP A 148 5.51 -1.73 -10.07
C ASP A 148 5.55 -2.91 -11.05
N VAL A 149 5.48 -4.12 -10.50
CA VAL A 149 5.44 -5.38 -11.24
C VAL A 149 4.18 -6.13 -10.86
N SER A 150 3.30 -6.36 -11.83
CA SER A 150 2.17 -7.28 -11.68
C SER A 150 2.70 -8.72 -11.64
N LEU A 151 2.23 -9.51 -10.67
CA LEU A 151 2.65 -10.89 -10.47
C LEU A 151 1.59 -11.86 -10.98
N ASP A 152 2.01 -13.07 -11.36
CA ASP A 152 1.09 -14.07 -11.92
C ASP A 152 0.04 -14.56 -10.92
N HIS A 153 0.34 -14.51 -9.62
CA HIS A 153 -0.50 -15.02 -8.54
C HIS A 153 -0.35 -14.19 -7.26
N CYS A 154 -1.39 -14.19 -6.42
CA CYS A 154 -1.28 -13.80 -5.01
C CYS A 154 -0.44 -14.86 -4.24
N PRO A 155 -0.01 -14.55 -3.00
CA PRO A 155 0.75 -15.49 -2.19
C PRO A 155 0.05 -16.85 -2.00
N ASN A 156 0.83 -17.92 -1.91
CA ASN A 156 0.28 -19.25 -1.62
C ASN A 156 -0.31 -19.29 -0.20
N LEU A 157 0.33 -18.61 0.75
CA LEU A 157 -0.11 -18.53 2.13
C LEU A 157 0.13 -17.13 2.70
N LEU A 158 -0.91 -16.53 3.28
CA LEU A 158 -0.82 -15.32 4.10
C LEU A 158 -1.04 -15.70 5.56
N VAL A 159 -0.07 -15.41 6.44
CA VAL A 159 -0.21 -15.61 7.89
C VAL A 159 -0.29 -14.26 8.60
N LEU A 160 -1.50 -13.87 9.01
CA LEU A 160 -1.78 -12.63 9.73
C LEU A 160 -1.84 -12.91 11.25
N ASP A 161 -0.70 -12.80 11.91
CA ASP A 161 -0.59 -13.02 13.35
C ASP A 161 -0.87 -11.73 14.14
N TYR A 162 -2.02 -11.64 14.80
CA TYR A 162 -2.40 -10.45 15.58
C TYR A 162 -1.43 -10.16 16.71
N SER A 163 -0.87 -11.19 17.37
CA SER A 163 0.11 -11.00 18.44
C SER A 163 1.40 -10.39 17.90
N LEU A 164 1.78 -10.74 16.66
CA LEU A 164 2.93 -10.15 15.99
C LEU A 164 2.67 -8.70 15.56
N ILE A 165 1.51 -8.44 14.92
CA ILE A 165 1.10 -7.09 14.51
C ILE A 165 1.03 -6.14 15.72
N GLN A 166 0.56 -6.63 16.87
CA GLN A 166 0.45 -5.84 18.11
C GLN A 166 1.81 -5.39 18.66
N THR A 167 2.91 -6.06 18.29
CA THR A 167 4.27 -5.61 18.68
C THR A 167 4.78 -4.40 17.88
N ALA A 168 4.15 -4.10 16.74
CA ALA A 168 4.56 -2.98 15.91
C ALA A 168 4.14 -1.64 16.54
N PRO A 169 4.88 -0.54 16.29
CA PRO A 169 4.43 0.79 16.70
C PRO A 169 3.04 1.10 16.14
N GLN A 170 2.16 1.68 16.96
CA GLN A 170 0.79 2.06 16.56
C GLN A 170 0.75 2.92 15.29
N ARG A 171 1.77 3.77 15.09
CA ARG A 171 1.99 4.57 13.86
C ARG A 171 1.90 3.73 12.58
N THR A 172 2.30 2.46 12.61
CA THR A 172 2.20 1.56 11.45
C THR A 172 0.76 1.24 11.08
N LEU A 173 -0.13 1.01 12.05
CA LEU A 173 -1.55 0.81 11.78
C LEU A 173 -2.22 2.12 11.32
N VAL A 174 -1.85 3.27 11.91
CA VAL A 174 -2.31 4.59 11.46
C VAL A 174 -1.97 4.79 9.97
N ALA A 175 -0.72 4.52 9.57
CA ALA A 175 -0.33 4.54 8.16
C ALA A 175 -1.16 3.55 7.32
N GLY A 176 -1.39 2.32 7.80
CA GLY A 176 -2.22 1.35 7.10
C GLY A 176 -3.67 1.78 6.89
N ILE A 177 -4.26 2.51 7.84
CA ILE A 177 -5.58 3.13 7.68
C ILE A 177 -5.53 4.15 6.53
N GLY A 178 -4.48 4.97 6.48
CA GLY A 178 -4.25 5.92 5.38
C GLY A 178 -4.18 5.26 4.00
N ASP A 179 -3.39 4.19 3.85
CA ASP A 179 -3.27 3.41 2.61
C ASP A 179 -4.61 2.75 2.21
N ALA A 180 -5.31 2.18 3.18
CA ALA A 180 -6.57 1.49 2.93
C ALA A 180 -7.72 2.43 2.54
N LEU A 181 -7.76 3.65 3.09
CA LEU A 181 -8.73 4.68 2.69
C LEU A 181 -8.61 5.04 1.20
N ALA A 182 -7.39 5.00 0.65
CA ALA A 182 -7.14 5.33 -0.76
C ALA A 182 -7.94 4.44 -1.71
N LYS A 183 -8.22 3.19 -1.32
CA LYS A 183 -9.04 2.26 -2.13
C LYS A 183 -10.37 2.89 -2.53
N TRP A 184 -11.05 3.60 -1.62
CA TRP A 184 -12.30 4.28 -1.98
C TRP A 184 -12.05 5.51 -2.84
N TYR A 185 -11.19 6.41 -2.37
CA TYR A 185 -11.01 7.72 -3.00
C TYR A 185 -10.40 7.62 -4.40
N GLU A 186 -9.59 6.61 -4.66
CA GLU A 186 -9.03 6.36 -5.98
C GLU A 186 -10.00 5.57 -6.87
N ALA A 187 -10.53 4.43 -6.40
CA ALA A 187 -11.37 3.56 -7.23
C ALA A 187 -12.73 4.19 -7.58
N SER A 188 -13.31 5.01 -6.69
CA SER A 188 -14.59 5.69 -6.98
C SER A 188 -14.47 6.68 -8.13
N VAL A 189 -13.29 7.28 -8.32
CA VAL A 189 -13.03 8.26 -9.37
C VAL A 189 -12.60 7.58 -10.68
N SER A 190 -11.72 6.58 -10.61
CA SER A 190 -11.25 5.86 -11.81
C SER A 190 -12.29 4.90 -12.39
N SER A 191 -13.08 4.26 -11.52
CA SER A 191 -13.87 3.06 -11.86
C SER A 191 -15.33 3.13 -11.40
N GLY A 192 -15.79 4.26 -10.84
CA GLY A 192 -17.16 4.41 -10.33
C GLY A 192 -18.25 4.30 -11.40
N GLY A 193 -17.91 4.54 -12.67
CA GLY A 193 -18.82 4.41 -13.82
C GLY A 193 -18.62 3.12 -14.63
N ASP A 194 -17.80 2.18 -14.16
CA ASP A 194 -17.52 0.94 -14.90
C ASP A 194 -18.75 0.01 -14.93
N SER A 195 -18.85 -0.82 -15.97
CA SER A 195 -19.95 -1.78 -16.17
C SER A 195 -19.55 -3.24 -15.87
N ALA A 196 -18.26 -3.52 -15.72
CA ALA A 196 -17.74 -4.85 -15.42
C ALA A 196 -18.10 -5.25 -13.98
N THR A 197 -18.75 -6.41 -13.84
CA THR A 197 -19.32 -6.88 -12.57
C THR A 197 -18.31 -6.91 -11.42
N LEU A 198 -17.08 -7.38 -11.66
CA LEU A 198 -16.06 -7.47 -10.62
C LEU A 198 -15.47 -6.10 -10.24
N ILE A 199 -15.40 -5.16 -11.19
CA ILE A 199 -14.97 -3.79 -10.92
C ILE A 199 -16.00 -3.08 -10.05
N ILE A 200 -17.29 -3.20 -10.38
CA ILE A 200 -18.40 -2.69 -9.56
C ILE A 200 -18.30 -3.25 -8.13
N ALA A 201 -18.09 -4.57 -7.99
CA ALA A 201 -17.95 -5.21 -6.69
C ALA A 201 -16.73 -4.68 -5.90
N ALA A 202 -15.60 -4.43 -6.57
CA ALA A 202 -14.42 -3.85 -5.95
C ALA A 202 -14.67 -2.42 -5.44
N VAL A 203 -15.31 -1.57 -6.25
CA VAL A 203 -15.64 -0.18 -5.86
C VAL A 203 -16.62 -0.15 -4.68
N GLN A 204 -17.64 -1.01 -4.67
CA GLN A 204 -18.58 -1.06 -3.54
C GLN A 204 -17.91 -1.58 -2.26
N GLN A 205 -17.01 -2.55 -2.36
CA GLN A 205 -16.21 -2.99 -1.22
C GLN A 205 -15.26 -1.91 -0.71
N ALA A 206 -14.68 -1.11 -1.60
CA ALA A 206 -13.87 0.04 -1.21
C ALA A 206 -14.69 1.06 -0.39
N ARG A 207 -15.96 1.28 -0.75
CA ARG A 207 -16.88 2.11 0.05
C ARG A 207 -17.08 1.54 1.46
N VAL A 208 -17.35 0.24 1.56
CA VAL A 208 -17.52 -0.45 2.83
C VAL A 208 -16.25 -0.38 3.67
N LEU A 209 -15.07 -0.58 3.06
CA LEU A 209 -13.77 -0.43 3.71
C LEU A 209 -13.62 0.98 4.31
N ARG A 210 -13.88 2.03 3.54
CA ARG A 210 -13.84 3.41 4.05
C ARG A 210 -14.75 3.58 5.27
N ASP A 211 -15.99 3.13 5.18
CA ASP A 211 -16.97 3.31 6.26
C ASP A 211 -16.55 2.57 7.54
N ILE A 212 -16.01 1.36 7.43
CA ILE A 212 -15.44 0.61 8.55
C ILE A 212 -14.31 1.39 9.21
N LEU A 213 -13.36 1.90 8.42
CA LEU A 213 -12.19 2.62 8.95
C LEU A 213 -12.60 3.93 9.65
N LEU A 214 -13.47 4.73 9.02
CA LEU A 214 -13.94 5.98 9.60
C LEU A 214 -14.72 5.77 10.92
N GLN A 215 -15.42 4.64 11.05
CA GLN A 215 -16.22 4.35 12.24
C GLN A 215 -15.40 3.74 13.38
N LYS A 216 -14.39 2.92 13.08
CA LYS A 216 -13.75 2.04 14.06
C LYS A 216 -12.32 2.41 14.42
N SER A 217 -11.62 3.16 13.57
CA SER A 217 -10.18 3.40 13.77
C SER A 217 -9.86 4.13 15.06
N ALA A 218 -10.62 5.17 15.44
CA ALA A 218 -10.36 5.91 16.66
C ALA A 218 -10.43 5.02 17.91
N GLU A 219 -11.48 4.19 18.02
CA GLU A 219 -11.64 3.21 19.10
C GLU A 219 -10.55 2.13 19.07
N ALA A 220 -10.30 1.52 17.91
CA ALA A 220 -9.27 0.51 17.72
C ALA A 220 -7.88 0.97 18.21
N LEU A 221 -7.55 2.24 17.94
CA LEU A 221 -6.25 2.82 18.31
C LEU A 221 -6.10 3.08 19.82
N GLN A 222 -7.18 3.08 20.60
CA GLN A 222 -7.09 3.20 22.07
C GLN A 222 -6.79 1.86 22.76
N GLU A 223 -7.22 0.75 22.17
CA GLU A 223 -7.06 -0.58 22.77
C GLU A 223 -6.48 -1.60 21.77
N PRO A 224 -5.15 -1.58 21.53
CA PRO A 224 -4.49 -2.54 20.66
C PRO A 224 -4.70 -3.99 21.12
N GLY A 225 -5.12 -4.86 20.19
CA GLY A 225 -5.41 -6.28 20.43
C GLY A 225 -6.89 -6.58 20.73
N SER A 226 -7.72 -5.56 20.98
CA SER A 226 -9.18 -5.71 21.09
C SER A 226 -9.82 -6.26 19.82
N ALA A 227 -11.08 -6.69 19.89
CA ALA A 227 -11.82 -7.16 18.72
C ALA A 227 -11.94 -6.06 17.65
N VAL A 228 -12.23 -4.82 18.05
CA VAL A 228 -12.33 -3.67 17.13
C VAL A 228 -10.98 -3.36 16.48
N TRP A 229 -9.87 -3.48 17.23
CA TRP A 229 -8.54 -3.37 16.66
C TRP A 229 -8.25 -4.47 15.62
N GLN A 230 -8.62 -5.71 15.89
CA GLN A 230 -8.45 -6.83 14.94
C GLN A 230 -9.28 -6.59 13.66
N GLU A 231 -10.49 -6.06 13.78
CA GLU A 231 -11.32 -5.70 12.63
C GLU A 231 -10.68 -4.59 11.77
N VAL A 232 -10.05 -3.59 12.39
CA VAL A 232 -9.33 -2.54 11.65
C VAL A 232 -8.07 -3.13 10.98
N VAL A 233 -7.35 -4.04 11.64
CA VAL A 233 -6.22 -4.77 11.03
C VAL A 233 -6.68 -5.62 9.83
N ASP A 234 -7.81 -6.32 9.95
CA ASP A 234 -8.39 -7.07 8.83
C ASP A 234 -8.80 -6.14 7.68
N ALA A 235 -9.38 -4.99 8.01
CA ALA A 235 -9.77 -3.99 7.02
C ALA A 235 -8.56 -3.46 6.25
N THR A 236 -7.47 -3.10 6.95
CA THR A 236 -6.28 -2.52 6.33
C THR A 236 -5.44 -3.53 5.54
N VAL A 237 -5.37 -4.78 5.99
CA VAL A 237 -4.56 -5.81 5.33
C VAL A 237 -5.37 -6.64 4.35
N LEU A 238 -6.48 -7.24 4.80
CA LEU A 238 -7.22 -8.26 4.05
C LEU A 238 -8.24 -7.63 3.11
N LEU A 239 -9.16 -6.79 3.60
CA LEU A 239 -10.21 -6.21 2.76
C LEU A 239 -9.62 -5.28 1.69
N ALA A 240 -8.64 -4.45 2.04
CA ALA A 240 -7.88 -3.67 1.07
C ALA A 240 -7.20 -4.55 0.00
N GLY A 241 -6.71 -5.73 0.38
CA GLY A 241 -6.16 -6.74 -0.52
C GLY A 241 -7.21 -7.34 -1.48
N VAL A 242 -8.37 -7.75 -0.94
CA VAL A 242 -9.51 -8.28 -1.72
C VAL A 242 -9.94 -7.28 -2.80
N ILE A 243 -10.06 -6.00 -2.44
CA ILE A 243 -10.43 -4.94 -3.39
C ILE A 243 -9.41 -4.85 -4.53
N GLY A 244 -8.11 -4.87 -4.21
CA GLY A 244 -7.04 -4.85 -5.22
C GLY A 244 -6.97 -6.10 -6.10
N GLY A 245 -7.40 -7.25 -5.57
CA GLY A 245 -7.49 -8.51 -6.30
C GLY A 245 -8.69 -8.57 -7.26
N LEU A 246 -9.84 -8.03 -6.86
CA LEU A 246 -11.04 -7.95 -7.70
C LEU A 246 -10.95 -6.86 -8.77
N GLY A 247 -10.49 -5.68 -8.36
CA GLY A 247 -10.48 -4.48 -9.21
C GLY A 247 -9.22 -4.35 -10.07
N GLY A 248 -8.19 -5.15 -9.81
CA GLY A 248 -6.93 -5.08 -10.56
C GLY A 248 -6.32 -3.67 -10.54
N ALA A 249 -5.58 -3.31 -11.59
CA ALA A 249 -4.98 -1.97 -11.69
C ALA A 249 -6.02 -0.84 -11.62
N GLN A 250 -7.22 -1.06 -12.17
CA GLN A 250 -8.27 -0.03 -12.27
C GLN A 250 -8.73 0.50 -10.91
N CYS A 251 -8.76 -0.35 -9.88
CA CYS A 251 -9.17 0.04 -8.52
C CYS A 251 -8.00 0.13 -7.52
N ARG A 252 -6.75 0.15 -7.99
CA ARG A 252 -5.57 0.11 -7.09
C ARG A 252 -4.96 1.46 -6.77
N THR A 253 -4.75 2.28 -7.80
CA THR A 253 -3.93 3.51 -7.71
C THR A 253 -4.42 4.56 -8.71
N VAL A 254 -4.44 5.84 -8.30
CA VAL A 254 -4.78 7.03 -9.09
C VAL A 254 -3.84 8.16 -8.63
N ALA A 255 -4.36 9.29 -8.13
CA ALA A 255 -3.56 10.47 -7.87
C ALA A 255 -2.91 10.44 -6.49
N ALA A 256 -3.55 9.84 -5.48
CA ALA A 256 -2.97 9.72 -4.16
C ALA A 256 -1.67 8.91 -4.18
N HIS A 257 -1.67 7.78 -4.89
CA HIS A 257 -0.45 6.98 -5.10
C HIS A 257 0.57 7.66 -6.01
N ALA A 258 0.15 8.38 -7.05
CA ALA A 258 1.07 9.16 -7.88
C ALA A 258 1.81 10.24 -7.06
N VAL A 259 1.11 10.91 -6.13
CA VAL A 259 1.72 11.86 -5.18
C VAL A 259 2.68 11.15 -4.24
N HIS A 260 2.29 10.00 -3.66
CA HIS A 260 3.20 9.16 -2.88
C HIS A 260 4.49 8.88 -3.66
N ASN A 261 4.38 8.40 -4.90
CA ASN A 261 5.51 8.03 -5.74
C ASN A 261 6.43 9.24 -5.98
N GLY A 262 5.87 10.40 -6.34
CA GLY A 262 6.65 11.63 -6.47
C GLY A 262 7.41 12.00 -5.19
N LEU A 263 6.75 11.92 -4.02
CA LEU A 263 7.36 12.25 -2.73
C LEU A 263 8.54 11.33 -2.37
N THR A 264 8.58 10.09 -2.86
CA THR A 264 9.70 9.17 -2.59
C THR A 264 11.04 9.63 -3.19
N HIS A 265 11.03 10.54 -4.16
CA HIS A 265 12.25 11.12 -4.74
C HIS A 265 12.92 12.17 -3.85
N LEU A 266 12.27 12.58 -2.75
CA LEU A 266 12.85 13.46 -1.75
C LEU A 266 13.34 12.65 -0.57
N SER A 267 14.64 12.73 -0.27
CA SER A 267 15.23 12.06 0.90
C SER A 267 14.62 12.51 2.22
N ALA A 268 14.23 13.78 2.30
CA ALA A 268 13.52 14.34 3.45
C ALA A 268 12.22 13.59 3.76
N ALA A 269 11.55 12.98 2.76
CA ALA A 269 10.31 12.24 2.94
C ALA A 269 10.51 10.77 3.35
N HIS A 270 11.75 10.26 3.44
CA HIS A 270 11.97 8.81 3.67
C HIS A 270 11.59 8.34 5.08
N HIS A 271 11.53 9.24 6.05
CA HIS A 271 11.06 8.94 7.41
C HIS A 271 9.53 8.77 7.50
N ALA A 272 8.78 9.27 6.51
CA ALA A 272 7.34 9.10 6.41
C ALA A 272 7.00 7.73 5.78
N LEU A 273 6.06 7.02 6.40
CA LEU A 273 5.58 5.72 5.97
C LEU A 273 4.77 5.85 4.67
N HIS A 274 4.66 4.75 3.92
CA HIS A 274 3.87 4.66 2.67
C HIS A 274 2.46 5.25 2.86
N GLY A 275 1.72 4.73 3.84
CA GLY A 275 0.34 5.13 4.07
C GLY A 275 0.15 6.56 4.60
N GLU A 276 1.19 7.17 5.20
CA GLU A 276 1.17 8.58 5.59
C GLU A 276 1.22 9.48 4.35
N LYS A 277 2.13 9.19 3.42
CA LYS A 277 2.23 9.88 2.13
C LYS A 277 0.98 9.66 1.28
N VAL A 278 0.43 8.44 1.26
CA VAL A 278 -0.81 8.13 0.52
C VAL A 278 -2.00 8.87 1.14
N ALA A 279 -2.14 8.91 2.47
CA ALA A 279 -3.18 9.68 3.15
C ALA A 279 -3.13 11.16 2.77
N TYR A 280 -1.95 11.78 2.82
CA TYR A 280 -1.75 13.13 2.34
C TYR A 280 -2.13 13.25 0.84
N GLY A 281 -1.72 12.29 0.01
CA GLY A 281 -2.09 12.20 -1.40
C GLY A 281 -3.62 12.18 -1.65
N ILE A 282 -4.41 11.57 -0.77
CA ILE A 282 -5.89 11.61 -0.85
C ILE A 282 -6.39 13.05 -0.72
N LEU A 283 -5.86 13.82 0.24
CA LEU A 283 -6.24 15.23 0.40
C LEU A 283 -5.84 16.07 -0.82
N VAL A 284 -4.68 15.78 -1.42
CA VAL A 284 -4.22 16.42 -2.66
C VAL A 284 -5.16 16.08 -3.83
N GLN A 285 -5.55 14.81 -3.98
CA GLN A 285 -6.49 14.39 -5.01
C GLN A 285 -7.85 15.10 -4.86
N LEU A 286 -8.44 15.08 -3.67
CA LEU A 286 -9.71 15.75 -3.42
C LEU A 286 -9.62 17.26 -3.67
N ARG A 287 -8.46 17.86 -3.40
CA ARG A 287 -8.19 19.26 -3.69
C ARG A 287 -8.10 19.53 -5.20
N LEU A 288 -7.50 18.64 -5.98
CA LEU A 288 -7.51 18.72 -7.45
C LEU A 288 -8.93 18.64 -8.02
N GLU A 289 -9.73 17.70 -7.54
CA GLU A 289 -11.13 17.57 -7.95
C GLU A 289 -11.95 18.84 -7.64
N GLU A 290 -11.72 19.45 -6.47
CA GLU A 290 -12.34 20.72 -6.10
C GLU A 290 -11.88 21.86 -7.04
N MET A 291 -10.57 22.01 -7.23
CA MET A 291 -9.99 23.14 -7.97
C MET A 291 -10.29 23.09 -9.46
N LEU A 292 -10.23 21.90 -10.07
CA LEU A 292 -10.28 21.73 -11.52
C LEU A 292 -11.67 21.35 -12.03
N GLN A 293 -12.47 20.64 -11.22
CA GLN A 293 -13.83 20.22 -11.60
C GLN A 293 -14.92 20.96 -10.81
N GLY A 294 -14.57 21.79 -9.83
CA GLY A 294 -15.56 22.43 -8.96
C GLY A 294 -16.31 21.43 -8.07
N ASN A 295 -15.76 20.24 -7.83
CA ASN A 295 -16.42 19.14 -7.14
C ASN A 295 -16.64 19.46 -5.64
N GLN A 296 -17.86 19.89 -5.29
CA GLN A 296 -18.22 20.22 -3.91
C GLN A 296 -18.26 19.01 -2.98
N LEU A 297 -18.54 17.81 -3.51
CA LEU A 297 -18.49 16.58 -2.72
C LEU A 297 -17.05 16.23 -2.34
N ALA A 298 -16.08 16.50 -3.22
CA ALA A 298 -14.66 16.33 -2.90
C ALA A 298 -14.21 17.31 -1.80
N ALA A 299 -14.69 18.56 -1.83
CA ALA A 299 -14.43 19.53 -0.78
C ALA A 299 -14.98 19.08 0.59
N ALA A 300 -16.23 18.61 0.62
CA ALA A 300 -16.86 18.09 1.85
C ALA A 300 -16.14 16.84 2.38
N ALA A 301 -15.79 15.90 1.50
CA ALA A 301 -15.04 14.70 1.87
C ALA A 301 -13.64 15.06 2.42
N ARG A 302 -12.96 16.05 1.82
CA ARG A 302 -11.66 16.54 2.28
C ARG A 302 -11.75 17.10 3.70
N GLN A 303 -12.77 17.90 4.01
CA GLN A 303 -12.99 18.42 5.36
C GLN A 303 -13.29 17.31 6.38
N GLN A 304 -14.11 16.33 6.02
CA GLN A 304 -14.38 15.17 6.87
C GLN A 304 -13.09 14.39 7.17
N LEU A 305 -12.27 14.15 6.14
CA LEU A 305 -10.98 13.46 6.31
C LEU A 305 -10.00 14.26 7.15
N GLN A 306 -9.94 15.58 7.03
CA GLN A 306 -9.07 16.42 7.88
C GLN A 306 -9.42 16.26 9.37
N SER A 307 -10.71 16.30 9.71
CA SER A 307 -11.15 16.06 11.09
C SER A 307 -10.75 14.66 11.57
N PHE A 308 -10.99 13.64 10.75
CA PHE A 308 -10.62 12.26 11.06
C PHE A 308 -9.09 12.08 11.18
N TYR A 309 -8.30 12.67 10.28
CA TYR A 309 -6.84 12.61 10.29
C TYR A 309 -6.27 13.29 11.54
N THR A 310 -6.88 14.39 11.98
CA THR A 310 -6.54 15.05 13.23
C THR A 310 -6.76 14.13 14.43
N GLU A 311 -7.88 13.39 14.44
CA GLU A 311 -8.23 12.45 15.51
C GLU A 311 -7.26 11.26 15.61
N ILE A 312 -6.86 10.68 14.48
CA ILE A 312 -6.02 9.47 14.46
C ILE A 312 -4.52 9.71 14.23
N GLY A 313 -4.12 10.96 13.97
CA GLY A 313 -2.72 11.35 13.77
C GLY A 313 -2.16 11.07 12.37
N LEU A 314 -2.95 11.24 11.31
CA LEU A 314 -2.48 11.21 9.92
C LEU A 314 -2.04 12.61 9.45
N PRO A 315 -1.05 12.70 8.54
CA PRO A 315 -0.55 13.98 8.05
C PRO A 315 -1.57 14.66 7.12
N GLN A 316 -1.64 15.99 7.21
CA GLN A 316 -2.54 16.81 6.41
C GLN A 316 -1.80 17.82 5.52
N THR A 317 -0.54 18.10 5.84
CA THR A 317 0.30 19.10 5.18
C THR A 317 1.67 18.51 4.80
N LEU A 318 2.43 19.25 3.99
CA LEU A 318 3.84 18.92 3.73
C LEU A 318 4.67 18.98 5.01
N ASP A 319 4.38 19.93 5.90
CA ASP A 319 5.06 20.09 7.19
C ASP A 319 4.89 18.85 8.08
N ASP A 320 3.69 18.26 8.13
CA ASP A 320 3.43 17.02 8.86
C ASP A 320 4.24 15.83 8.33
N LEU A 321 4.64 15.87 7.06
CA LEU A 321 5.53 14.91 6.40
C LEU A 321 7.01 15.27 6.54
N GLY A 322 7.35 16.30 7.32
CA GLY A 322 8.70 16.83 7.49
C GLY A 322 9.24 17.56 6.25
N LEU A 323 8.35 18.09 5.40
CA LEU A 323 8.66 18.74 4.13
C LEU A 323 8.32 20.24 4.11
N GLY A 324 8.21 20.89 5.27
CA GLY A 324 7.86 22.31 5.33
C GLY A 324 8.92 23.27 4.80
N GLU A 325 10.18 22.84 4.79
CA GLU A 325 11.33 23.64 4.32
C GLU A 325 11.79 23.25 2.90
N ILE A 326 11.02 22.44 2.16
CA ILE A 326 11.41 22.09 0.78
C ILE A 326 11.34 23.32 -0.12
N THR A 327 12.26 23.39 -1.06
CA THR A 327 12.30 24.44 -2.06
C THR A 327 11.18 24.27 -3.10
N LEU A 328 10.82 25.36 -3.77
CA LEU A 328 9.91 25.31 -4.92
C LEU A 328 10.41 24.36 -6.02
N ALA A 329 11.73 24.24 -6.19
CA ALA A 329 12.35 23.34 -7.16
C ALA A 329 12.13 21.86 -6.80
N GLU A 330 12.27 21.50 -5.52
CA GLU A 330 11.99 20.15 -5.02
C GLU A 330 10.50 19.81 -5.12
N LEU A 331 9.61 20.74 -4.75
CA LEU A 331 8.17 20.56 -4.94
C LEU A 331 7.80 20.37 -6.42
N LYS A 332 8.43 21.16 -7.31
CA LYS A 332 8.25 21.00 -8.76
C LYS A 332 8.76 19.66 -9.25
N GLN A 333 9.88 19.17 -8.72
CA GLN A 333 10.40 17.84 -9.05
C GLN A 333 9.40 16.76 -8.66
N VAL A 334 8.85 16.79 -7.44
CA VAL A 334 7.81 15.85 -6.98
C VAL A 334 6.61 15.86 -7.92
N ALA A 335 6.08 17.05 -8.23
CA ALA A 335 4.92 17.18 -9.11
C ALA A 335 5.22 16.70 -10.55
N THR A 336 6.43 16.96 -11.05
CA THR A 336 6.87 16.50 -12.38
C THR A 336 6.93 14.98 -12.44
N VAL A 337 7.48 14.33 -11.41
CA VAL A 337 7.49 12.86 -11.31
C VAL A 337 6.06 12.32 -11.26
N ALA A 338 5.22 12.86 -10.39
CA ALA A 338 3.83 12.42 -10.24
C ALA A 338 2.99 12.61 -11.51
N CYS A 339 3.39 13.51 -12.43
CA CYS A 339 2.72 13.77 -13.70
C CYS A 339 3.41 13.15 -14.93
N GLN A 340 4.39 12.25 -14.76
CA GLN A 340 5.03 11.55 -15.89
C GLN A 340 4.02 10.77 -16.73
N GLU A 341 4.34 10.53 -18.02
CA GLU A 341 3.43 9.93 -19.00
C GLU A 341 2.79 8.60 -18.54
N ASN A 342 3.54 7.75 -17.85
CA ASN A 342 3.06 6.45 -17.36
C ASN A 342 2.51 6.48 -15.93
N SER A 343 2.29 7.67 -15.36
CA SER A 343 1.80 7.82 -13.98
C SER A 343 0.32 7.44 -13.83
N ASP A 344 -0.02 6.87 -12.67
CA ASP A 344 -1.40 6.56 -12.30
C ASP A 344 -2.28 7.81 -12.13
N ILE A 345 -1.71 9.01 -12.02
CA ILE A 345 -2.49 10.26 -11.93
C ILE A 345 -3.42 10.45 -13.14
N HIS A 346 -3.04 9.90 -14.30
CA HIS A 346 -3.80 10.00 -15.55
C HIS A 346 -5.07 9.14 -15.55
N ARG A 347 -5.31 8.37 -14.49
CA ARG A 347 -6.59 7.68 -14.25
C ARG A 347 -7.66 8.60 -13.65
N LEU A 348 -7.32 9.84 -13.30
CA LEU A 348 -8.33 10.87 -13.04
C LEU A 348 -9.13 11.15 -14.32
N PRO A 349 -10.43 11.47 -14.23
CA PRO A 349 -11.28 11.76 -15.39
C PRO A 349 -11.02 13.15 -16.00
N PHE A 350 -9.89 13.78 -15.65
CA PHE A 350 -9.44 15.09 -16.14
C PHE A 350 -7.91 15.17 -16.13
N PRO A 351 -7.30 15.96 -17.03
CA PRO A 351 -5.86 16.13 -17.06
C PRO A 351 -5.37 16.98 -15.89
N VAL A 352 -4.17 16.66 -15.38
CA VAL A 352 -3.50 17.41 -14.31
C VAL A 352 -2.10 17.83 -14.75
N MET A 353 -1.82 19.12 -14.71
CA MET A 353 -0.49 19.67 -14.97
C MET A 353 0.33 19.79 -13.66
N PRO A 354 1.67 19.70 -13.71
CA PRO A 354 2.51 19.82 -12.53
C PRO A 354 2.23 21.06 -11.68
N GLU A 355 2.00 22.22 -12.29
CA GLU A 355 1.70 23.46 -11.57
C GLU A 355 0.38 23.40 -10.80
N GLN A 356 -0.63 22.72 -11.36
CA GLN A 356 -1.92 22.49 -10.68
C GLN A 356 -1.77 21.53 -9.51
N LEU A 357 -0.95 20.47 -9.70
CA LEU A 357 -0.62 19.53 -8.64
C LEU A 357 0.13 20.21 -7.49
N MET A 358 1.14 21.04 -7.79
CA MET A 358 1.84 21.83 -6.78
C MET A 358 0.88 22.72 -5.99
N ALA A 359 -0.03 23.42 -6.67
CA ALA A 359 -1.02 24.27 -6.02
C ALA A 359 -1.97 23.46 -5.11
N ALA A 360 -2.37 22.25 -5.51
CA ALA A 360 -3.15 21.36 -4.66
C ALA A 360 -2.35 20.85 -3.44
N MET A 361 -1.07 20.50 -3.62
CA MET A 361 -0.18 20.04 -2.55
C MET A 361 -0.01 21.06 -1.43
N VAL A 362 0.08 22.36 -1.75
CA VAL A 362 0.26 23.42 -0.75
C VAL A 362 -1.06 23.99 -0.20
N SER A 363 -2.22 23.49 -0.64
CA SER A 363 -3.54 24.01 -0.24
C SER A 363 -4.50 22.93 0.28
N THR A 364 -3.95 21.80 0.75
CA THR A 364 -4.73 20.66 1.26
C THR A 364 -5.62 21.02 2.45
N THR A 365 -5.27 22.03 3.25
CA THR A 365 -6.01 22.49 4.45
C THR A 365 -6.83 23.76 4.22
N THR A 366 -6.81 24.34 3.02
CA THR A 366 -7.56 25.58 2.74
C THR A 366 -9.06 25.34 2.78
N THR A 367 -9.80 26.25 3.42
CA THR A 367 -11.27 26.23 3.46
C THR A 367 -11.85 26.51 2.07
N PRO A 368 -12.94 25.84 1.65
CA PRO A 368 -13.62 26.15 0.39
C PRO A 368 -14.03 27.63 0.38
N VAL A 369 -13.72 28.34 -0.71
CA VAL A 369 -14.15 29.73 -0.87
C VAL A 369 -15.64 29.71 -1.23
N ASP A 370 -16.47 30.25 -0.35
CA ASP A 370 -17.90 30.40 -0.61
C ASP A 370 -18.11 31.43 -1.73
N ARG A 371 -18.29 30.96 -2.97
CA ARG A 371 -18.52 31.82 -4.14
C ARG A 371 -19.88 32.54 -4.10
N SER A 372 -20.67 32.37 -3.04
CA SER A 372 -21.91 33.12 -2.81
C SER A 372 -21.70 34.51 -2.18
N GLN A 373 -20.49 34.82 -1.68
CA GLN A 373 -20.15 36.16 -1.20
C GLN A 373 -19.34 36.92 -2.26
N GLY A 374 -20.05 37.76 -3.01
CA GLY A 374 -19.53 38.51 -4.14
C GLY A 374 -18.57 39.67 -3.79
N VAL A 375 -17.85 40.08 -4.84
CA VAL A 375 -17.19 41.38 -5.05
C VAL A 375 -16.26 41.84 -3.91
N VAL A 376 -14.98 41.48 -4.03
CA VAL A 376 -13.92 42.28 -3.44
C VAL A 376 -13.74 43.52 -4.32
N ASP A 377 -14.11 44.68 -3.79
CA ASP A 377 -13.83 46.01 -4.34
C ASP A 377 -12.31 46.21 -4.39
N CYS A 378 -11.70 45.92 -5.55
CA CYS A 378 -10.33 46.30 -5.83
C CYS A 378 -10.28 47.80 -6.13
N ARG A 379 -10.14 48.61 -5.08
CA ARG A 379 -9.54 49.94 -5.22
C ARG A 379 -8.04 49.83 -4.96
N PHE A 380 -7.28 50.28 -5.95
CA PHE A 380 -5.82 50.32 -6.05
C PHE A 380 -5.13 50.99 -4.87
#